data_AF-A0A2A4TSG1-F1
#
_entry.id   AF-A0A2A4TSG1-F1
#
_cell.length_a   1.000
_cell.length_b   1.000
_cell.length_c   1.000
_cell.angle_alpha   90.00
_cell.angle_beta   90.00
_cell.angle_gamma   90.00
#
_symmetry.space_group_name_H-M   'P 1'
#
loop_
_entity.id
_entity.type
_entity.pdbx_description
1 polymer ?
#
loop_
_entity_poly.entity_id
_entity_poly.type
_entity_poly.pdbx_seq_one_letter_code
_entity_poly.pdbx_strand_id
1 'polypeptide(L)'
;MKSIEWWFSLALWVAALGHFIMLCASFQAPYFLKWKEDLAKLTRFNRSIFWVYGGYIAMTIMAFGLLTIYLHDDMLRGDKASLALALFMGIFWGARVLIDFFVYKTDDWPTGLYFDVGHLLVRILILGLAGTYLGLVSWHLLG
;
A
#
# COMPACT_ATOMS: atom_id res chain seq x y z
N MET A 1 -9.84 -13.32 23.47
CA MET A 1 -9.70 -13.85 22.10
C MET A 1 -10.76 -13.31 21.14
N LYS A 2 -12.07 -13.52 21.37
CA LYS A 2 -13.12 -13.02 20.44
C LYS A 2 -13.09 -11.50 20.17
N SER A 3 -12.64 -10.69 21.14
CA SER A 3 -12.55 -9.23 20.95
C SER A 3 -11.41 -8.82 20.01
N ILE A 4 -10.23 -9.46 20.08
CA ILE A 4 -9.07 -9.09 19.25
C ILE A 4 -9.25 -9.56 17.80
N GLU A 5 -9.85 -10.73 17.61
CA GLU A 5 -10.20 -11.26 16.29
C GLU A 5 -11.16 -10.33 15.54
N TRP A 6 -12.14 -9.73 16.24
CA TRP A 6 -13.04 -8.76 15.65
C TRP A 6 -12.31 -7.50 15.15
N TRP A 7 -11.33 -7.00 15.93
CA TRP A 7 -10.52 -5.85 15.51
C TRP A 7 -9.66 -6.17 14.29
N PHE A 8 -9.05 -7.35 14.23
CA PHE A 8 -8.29 -7.78 13.05
C PHE A 8 -9.18 -8.00 11.84
N SER A 9 -10.39 -8.54 12.02
CA SER A 9 -11.38 -8.70 10.96
C SER A 9 -11.76 -7.35 10.34
N LEU A 10 -12.11 -6.38 11.20
CA LEU A 10 -12.38 -5.02 10.75
C LEU A 10 -11.15 -4.40 10.05
N ALA A 11 -9.96 -4.58 10.62
CA ALA A 11 -8.72 -4.06 10.05
C ALA A 11 -8.41 -4.65 8.67
N LEU A 12 -8.69 -5.94 8.43
CA LEU A 12 -8.51 -6.59 7.13
C LEU A 12 -9.50 -6.07 6.09
N TRP A 13 -10.76 -5.84 6.46
CA TRP A 13 -11.73 -5.20 5.55
C TRP A 13 -11.34 -3.77 5.20
N VAL A 14 -10.90 -2.99 6.19
CA VAL A 14 -10.39 -1.64 5.97
C VAL A 14 -9.13 -1.66 5.13
N ALA A 15 -8.23 -2.61 5.33
CA ALA A 15 -7.03 -2.78 4.53
C ALA A 15 -7.36 -3.17 3.09
N ALA A 16 -8.29 -4.10 2.86
CA ALA A 16 -8.77 -4.45 1.53
C ALA A 16 -9.28 -3.22 0.77
N LEU A 17 -10.17 -2.43 1.39
CA LEU A 17 -10.63 -1.16 0.83
C LEU A 17 -9.46 -0.18 0.60
N GLY A 18 -8.51 -0.13 1.54
CA GLY A 18 -7.31 0.69 1.47
C GLY A 18 -6.46 0.44 0.23
N HIS A 19 -6.35 -0.81 -0.25
CA HIS A 19 -5.65 -1.13 -1.50
C HIS A 19 -6.31 -0.45 -2.70
N PHE A 20 -7.64 -0.49 -2.78
CA PHE A 20 -8.37 0.15 -3.88
C PHE A 20 -8.31 1.67 -3.79
N ILE A 21 -8.34 2.24 -2.57
CA ILE A 21 -8.10 3.67 -2.36
C ILE A 21 -6.70 4.06 -2.85
N MET A 22 -5.68 3.25 -2.54
CA MET A 22 -4.32 3.48 -3.03
C MET A 22 -4.25 3.47 -4.57
N LEU A 23 -4.97 2.57 -5.23
CA LEU A 23 -5.07 2.54 -6.70
C LEU A 23 -5.72 3.80 -7.24
N CYS A 24 -6.83 4.25 -6.65
CA CYS A 24 -7.49 5.50 -7.03
C CYS A 24 -6.53 6.68 -6.91
N ALA A 25 -5.80 6.79 -5.80
CA ALA A 25 -4.79 7.83 -5.63
C ALA A 25 -3.67 7.73 -6.69
N SER A 26 -3.22 6.50 -6.97
CA SER A 26 -2.16 6.24 -7.96
C SER A 26 -2.57 6.62 -9.39
N PHE A 27 -3.83 6.40 -9.77
CA PHE A 27 -4.34 6.79 -11.10
C PHE A 27 -4.55 8.29 -11.26
N GLN A 28 -4.75 9.02 -10.15
CA GLN A 28 -4.88 10.48 -10.15
C GLN A 28 -3.52 11.19 -10.18
N ALA A 29 -2.48 10.57 -9.61
CA ALA A 29 -1.15 11.14 -9.50
C ALA A 29 -0.55 11.68 -10.83
N PRO A 30 -0.66 10.98 -11.99
CA PRO A 30 -0.14 11.48 -13.26
C PRO A 30 -0.68 12.85 -13.66
N TYR A 31 -1.95 13.12 -13.34
CA TYR A 31 -2.61 14.38 -13.66
C TYR A 31 -2.17 15.50 -12.72
N PHE A 32 -2.25 15.28 -11.40
CA PHE A 32 -1.92 16.31 -10.41
C PHE A 32 -0.43 16.65 -10.36
N LEU A 33 0.44 15.68 -10.64
CA LEU A 33 1.89 15.86 -10.64
C LEU A 33 2.46 16.20 -12.03
N LYS A 34 1.62 16.44 -13.04
CA LYS A 34 2.07 16.83 -14.40
C LYS A 34 3.11 15.87 -14.99
N TRP A 35 2.87 14.57 -14.80
CA TRP A 35 3.82 13.54 -15.26
C TRP A 35 3.96 13.52 -16.78
N LYS A 36 2.98 14.01 -17.54
CA LYS A 36 3.10 14.12 -18.99
C LYS A 36 4.26 15.03 -19.38
N GLU A 37 4.39 16.19 -18.71
CA GLU A 37 5.44 17.17 -18.92
C GLU A 37 6.80 16.65 -18.41
N ASP A 38 6.82 16.04 -17.23
CA ASP A 38 8.08 15.56 -16.63
C ASP A 38 8.64 14.31 -17.32
N LEU A 39 7.79 13.33 -17.64
CA LEU A 39 8.22 12.12 -18.36
C LEU A 39 8.58 12.39 -19.82
N ALA A 40 8.16 13.53 -20.40
CA ALA A 40 8.57 13.94 -21.74
C ALA A 40 10.06 14.31 -21.79
N LYS A 41 10.67 14.72 -20.67
CA LYS A 41 12.11 15.02 -20.56
C LYS A 41 12.99 13.77 -20.59
N LEU A 42 12.40 12.59 -20.35
CA LEU A 42 13.09 11.31 -20.38
C LEU A 42 13.22 10.76 -21.80
N THR A 43 14.24 9.92 -22.02
CA THR A 43 14.32 9.09 -23.22
C THR A 43 13.08 8.20 -23.36
N ARG A 44 12.73 7.83 -24.59
CA ARG A 44 11.55 6.95 -24.84
C ARG A 44 11.63 5.66 -24.03
N PHE A 45 12.82 5.07 -23.94
CA PHE A 45 13.05 3.83 -23.19
C PHE A 45 12.82 4.02 -21.69
N ASN A 46 13.41 5.05 -21.07
CA ASN A 46 13.24 5.29 -19.63
C ASN A 46 11.80 5.63 -19.27
N ARG A 47 11.08 6.37 -20.13
CA ARG A 47 9.64 6.61 -19.96
C ARG A 47 8.84 5.30 -20.01
N SER A 48 9.18 4.37 -20.90
CA SER A 48 8.52 3.06 -20.94
C SER A 48 8.78 2.24 -19.68
N ILE A 49 10.02 2.24 -19.16
CA ILE A 49 10.35 1.56 -17.90
C ILE A 49 9.48 2.07 -16.75
N PHE A 50 9.35 3.39 -16.62
CA PHE A 50 8.52 4.00 -15.58
C PHE A 50 7.07 3.47 -15.60
N TRP A 51 6.45 3.40 -16.78
CA TRP A 51 5.09 2.86 -16.92
C TRP A 51 4.99 1.36 -16.70
N VAL A 52 5.99 0.57 -17.11
CA VAL A 52 6.03 -0.87 -16.86
C VAL A 52 6.10 -1.16 -15.36
N TYR A 53 6.99 -0.49 -14.63
CA TYR A 53 7.10 -0.64 -13.18
C TYR A 53 5.85 -0.15 -12.45
N GLY A 54 5.30 0.99 -12.87
CA GLY A 54 4.02 1.48 -12.36
C GLY A 54 2.89 0.47 -12.56
N GLY A 55 2.83 -0.18 -13.73
CA GLY A 55 1.86 -1.23 -14.03
C GLY A 55 2.01 -2.46 -13.12
N TYR A 56 3.25 -2.93 -12.90
CA TYR A 56 3.52 -4.04 -11.97
C TYR A 56 3.09 -3.71 -10.54
N ILE A 57 3.37 -2.50 -10.06
CA ILE A 57 2.95 -2.04 -8.74
C ILE A 57 1.42 -1.99 -8.65
N ALA A 58 0.74 -1.40 -9.62
CA ALA A 58 -0.73 -1.33 -9.62
C ALA A 58 -1.38 -2.73 -9.63
N MET A 59 -0.89 -3.65 -10.45
CA MET A 59 -1.37 -5.04 -10.45
C MET A 59 -1.14 -5.74 -9.12
N THR A 60 0.00 -5.50 -8.48
CA THR A 60 0.33 -6.09 -7.17
C THR A 60 -0.60 -5.56 -6.08
N ILE A 61 -0.85 -4.24 -6.03
CA ILE A 61 -1.78 -3.63 -5.06
C ILE A 61 -3.21 -4.14 -5.29
N MET A 62 -3.64 -4.28 -6.55
CA MET A 62 -4.93 -4.87 -6.88
C MET A 62 -5.04 -6.32 -6.39
N ALA A 63 -4.00 -7.12 -6.64
CA ALA A 63 -3.95 -8.51 -6.16
C ALA A 63 -4.00 -8.57 -4.63
N PHE A 64 -3.32 -7.66 -3.91
CA PHE A 64 -3.37 -7.63 -2.45
C PHE A 64 -4.77 -7.35 -1.91
N GLY A 65 -5.47 -6.36 -2.48
CA GLY A 65 -6.86 -6.09 -2.12
C GLY A 65 -7.77 -7.30 -2.33
N LEU A 66 -7.71 -7.91 -3.53
CA LEU A 66 -8.52 -9.09 -3.86
C LEU A 66 -8.19 -10.31 -2.99
N LEU A 67 -6.90 -10.59 -2.76
CA LEU A 67 -6.47 -11.72 -1.94
C LEU A 67 -6.81 -11.52 -0.47
N THR A 68 -6.81 -10.28 0.03
CA THR A 68 -7.25 -9.98 1.40
C THR A 68 -8.74 -10.25 1.58
N ILE A 69 -9.56 -9.93 0.56
CA ILE A 69 -10.98 -10.27 0.57
C ILE A 69 -11.18 -11.79 0.49
N TYR A 70 -10.50 -12.43 -0.46
CA TYR A 70 -10.68 -13.86 -0.74
C TYR A 70 -10.20 -14.76 0.40
N LEU A 71 -9.07 -14.42 1.02
CA LEU A 71 -8.44 -15.18 2.10
C LEU A 71 -8.71 -14.57 3.48
N HIS A 72 -9.72 -13.69 3.61
CA HIS A 72 -10.00 -12.96 4.83
C HIS A 72 -10.10 -13.87 6.06
N ASP A 73 -10.95 -14.89 5.97
CA ASP A 73 -11.19 -15.82 7.08
C ASP A 73 -10.00 -16.74 7.32
N ASP A 74 -9.25 -17.09 6.27
CA ASP A 74 -8.03 -17.90 6.39
C ASP A 74 -6.90 -17.12 7.07
N MET A 75 -6.79 -15.82 6.78
CA MET A 75 -5.86 -14.90 7.44
C MET A 75 -6.21 -14.74 8.93
N LEU A 76 -7.49 -14.62 9.27
CA LEU A 76 -7.94 -14.56 10.68
C LEU A 76 -7.74 -15.86 11.44
N ARG A 77 -7.91 -17.01 10.77
CA ARG A 77 -7.64 -18.32 11.35
C ARG A 77 -6.15 -18.62 11.50
N GLY A 78 -5.29 -17.86 10.82
CA GLY A 78 -3.84 -18.04 10.83
C GLY A 78 -3.38 -19.22 9.96
N ASP A 79 -4.12 -19.55 8.91
CA ASP A 79 -3.72 -20.61 7.97
C ASP A 79 -2.36 -20.26 7.35
N LYS A 80 -1.41 -21.22 7.35
CA LYS A 80 0.01 -20.96 7.07
C LYS A 80 0.27 -20.20 5.76
N ALA A 81 -0.43 -20.56 4.68
CA ALA A 81 -0.27 -19.91 3.38
C ALA A 81 -0.80 -18.47 3.39
N SER A 82 -1.97 -18.25 3.99
CA SER A 82 -2.59 -16.93 4.13
C SER A 82 -1.79 -16.02 5.05
N LEU A 83 -1.20 -16.57 6.12
CA LEU A 83 -0.31 -15.83 7.02
C LEU A 83 1.03 -15.47 6.36
N ALA A 84 1.59 -16.38 5.55
CA ALA A 84 2.80 -16.08 4.77
C ALA A 84 2.53 -14.96 3.74
N LEU A 85 1.34 -14.97 3.12
CA LEU A 85 0.92 -13.91 2.22
C LEU A 85 0.70 -12.59 2.97
N ALA A 86 0.05 -12.62 4.14
CA ALA A 86 -0.09 -11.44 4.99
C ALA A 86 1.28 -10.87 5.39
N LEU A 87 2.24 -11.72 5.77
CA LEU A 87 3.61 -11.28 6.07
C LEU A 87 4.26 -10.62 4.84
N PHE A 88 4.13 -11.21 3.65
CA PHE A 88 4.64 -10.62 2.42
C PHE A 88 4.03 -9.23 2.14
N MET A 89 2.71 -9.09 2.27
CA MET A 89 2.03 -7.80 2.14
C MET A 89 2.50 -6.79 3.19
N GLY A 90 2.66 -7.23 4.44
CA GLY A 90 3.17 -6.41 5.54
C GLY A 90 4.60 -5.92 5.30
N ILE A 91 5.49 -6.77 4.79
CA ILE A 91 6.86 -6.39 4.39
C ILE A 91 6.83 -5.40 3.23
N PHE A 92 6.00 -5.63 2.21
CA PHE A 92 5.87 -4.73 1.08
C PHE A 92 5.45 -3.32 1.54
N TRP A 93 4.39 -3.22 2.35
CA TRP A 93 3.93 -1.94 2.87
C TRP A 93 4.90 -1.33 3.88
N GLY A 94 5.56 -2.14 4.71
CA GLY A 94 6.62 -1.72 5.61
C GLY A 94 7.81 -1.11 4.86
N ALA A 95 8.27 -1.75 3.78
CA ALA A 95 9.29 -1.18 2.92
C ALA A 95 8.83 0.15 2.29
N ARG A 96 7.56 0.25 1.88
CA ARG A 96 6.99 1.50 1.35
C ARG A 96 6.94 2.62 2.39
N VAL A 97 6.68 2.30 3.65
CA VAL A 97 6.80 3.22 4.80
C VAL A 97 8.24 3.69 4.93
N LEU A 98 9.22 2.78 4.99
CA LEU A 98 10.63 3.16 5.12
C LEU A 98 11.08 4.08 3.98
N ILE A 99 10.69 3.78 2.74
CA ILE A 99 10.99 4.64 1.59
C ILE A 99 10.36 6.03 1.77
N ASP A 100 9.11 6.11 2.23
CA ASP A 100 8.43 7.40 2.42
C ASP A 100 9.11 8.30 3.45
N PHE A 101 9.61 7.72 4.53
CA PHE A 101 10.22 8.45 5.63
C PHE A 101 11.72 8.74 5.43
N PHE A 102 12.45 7.85 4.77
CA PHE A 102 13.93 7.94 4.69
C PHE A 102 14.48 8.28 3.31
N VAL A 103 13.74 7.99 2.24
CA VAL A 103 14.21 8.19 0.86
C VAL A 103 13.59 9.44 0.25
N TYR A 104 12.28 9.63 0.38
CA TYR A 104 11.61 10.81 -0.13
C TYR A 104 11.81 11.99 0.82
N LYS A 105 12.60 12.98 0.39
CA LYS A 105 12.80 14.22 1.14
C LYS A 105 11.62 15.15 0.93
N THR A 106 11.25 15.90 1.96
CA THR A 106 10.13 16.85 1.90
C THR A 106 10.37 17.94 0.85
N ASP A 107 11.64 18.29 0.59
CA ASP A 107 12.03 19.32 -0.37
C ASP A 107 11.77 18.92 -1.84
N ASP A 108 11.61 17.62 -2.12
CA ASP A 108 11.33 17.11 -3.47
C ASP A 108 9.83 17.07 -3.80
N TRP A 109 8.96 17.34 -2.81
CA TRP A 109 7.51 17.27 -2.96
C TRP A 109 6.90 18.61 -3.38
N PRO A 110 5.92 18.66 -4.30
CA PRO A 110 5.22 19.88 -4.62
C PRO A 110 4.55 20.49 -3.38
N THR A 111 4.81 21.77 -3.12
CA THR A 111 4.25 22.47 -1.96
C THR A 111 2.81 22.91 -2.22
N GLY A 112 1.97 22.83 -1.19
CA GLY A 112 0.62 23.40 -1.20
C GLY A 112 -0.39 22.48 -0.53
N LEU A 113 -1.46 23.07 0.01
CA LEU A 113 -2.42 22.38 0.87
C LEU A 113 -2.93 21.05 0.29
N TYR A 114 -3.25 21.02 -1.01
CA TYR A 114 -3.71 19.80 -1.69
C TYR A 114 -2.65 18.68 -1.70
N PHE A 115 -1.39 19.02 -1.94
CA PHE A 115 -0.29 18.07 -2.00
C PHE A 115 0.15 17.60 -0.61
N ASP A 116 0.11 18.50 0.38
CA ASP A 116 0.43 18.18 1.77
C ASP A 116 -0.61 17.22 2.37
N VAL A 117 -1.90 17.52 2.16
CA VAL A 117 -3.00 16.64 2.60
C VAL A 117 -2.92 15.30 1.87
N GLY A 118 -2.69 15.31 0.55
CA GLY A 118 -2.54 14.07 -0.22
C GLY A 118 -1.41 13.19 0.29
N HIS A 119 -0.23 13.78 0.56
CA HIS A 119 0.92 13.03 1.10
C HIS A 119 0.62 12.49 2.50
N LEU A 120 0.00 13.29 3.37
CA LEU A 120 -0.40 12.83 4.71
C LEU A 120 -1.38 11.64 4.64
N LEU A 121 -2.40 11.71 3.77
CA LEU A 121 -3.36 10.64 3.59
C LEU A 121 -2.71 9.35 3.09
N VAL A 122 -1.80 9.45 2.10
CA VAL A 122 -1.02 8.31 1.62
C VAL A 122 -0.15 7.72 2.74
N ARG A 123 0.50 8.55 3.57
CA ARG A 123 1.29 8.10 4.72
C ARG A 123 0.46 7.34 5.74
N ILE A 124 -0.70 7.88 6.12
CA ILE A 124 -1.62 7.22 7.06
C ILE A 124 -2.06 5.87 6.48
N LEU A 125 -2.37 5.84 5.18
CA LEU A 125 -2.81 4.63 4.51
C LEU A 125 -1.72 3.55 4.49
N ILE A 126 -0.49 3.86 4.09
CA ILE A 126 0.61 2.87 4.07
C ILE A 126 0.98 2.38 5.48
N LEU A 127 0.90 3.25 6.49
CA LEU A 127 1.11 2.87 7.89
C LEU A 127 0.00 1.94 8.38
N GLY A 128 -1.25 2.24 8.05
CA GLY A 128 -2.39 1.38 8.37
C GLY A 128 -2.27 0.01 7.71
N LEU A 129 -1.94 -0.04 6.42
CA LEU A 129 -1.74 -1.30 5.69
C LEU A 129 -0.61 -2.14 6.29
N ALA A 130 0.57 -1.54 6.51
CA ALA A 130 1.70 -2.22 7.13
C ALA A 130 1.35 -2.73 8.54
N GLY A 131 0.71 -1.87 9.35
CA GLY A 131 0.31 -2.17 10.72
C GLY A 131 -0.71 -3.30 10.79
N THR A 132 -1.71 -3.34 9.91
CA THR A 132 -2.71 -4.42 9.87
C THR A 132 -2.05 -5.76 9.63
N TYR A 133 -1.25 -5.90 8.57
CA TYR A 133 -0.68 -7.21 8.21
C TYR A 133 0.43 -7.66 9.17
N LEU A 134 1.36 -6.76 9.53
CA LEU A 134 2.42 -7.11 10.47
C LEU A 134 1.87 -7.36 11.87
N GLY A 135 0.85 -6.60 12.28
CA GLY A 135 0.14 -6.80 13.54
C GLY A 135 -0.59 -8.15 13.57
N LEU A 136 -1.30 -8.50 12.50
CA LEU A 136 -1.99 -9.80 12.38
C LEU A 136 -0.99 -10.96 12.50
N VAL A 137 0.12 -10.89 11.75
CA VAL A 137 1.16 -11.93 11.80
C VAL A 137 1.79 -12.02 13.19
N SER A 138 2.11 -10.88 13.80
CA SER A 138 2.69 -10.84 15.15
C SER A 138 1.73 -11.42 16.19
N TRP A 139 0.43 -11.15 16.07
CA TRP A 139 -0.59 -11.71 16.95
C TRP A 139 -0.63 -13.24 16.88
N HIS A 140 -0.58 -13.83 15.68
CA HIS A 140 -0.56 -15.29 15.52
C HIS A 140 0.76 -15.96 15.94
N LEU A 141 1.89 -15.23 15.94
CA LEU A 141 3.19 -15.79 16.31
C LEU A 141 3.50 -15.65 17.80
N LEU A 142 2.98 -14.62 18.47
CA LEU A 142 3.31 -14.27 19.85
C LEU A 142 2.19 -14.54 20.85
N GLY A 143 0.96 -14.73 20.38
CA GLY A 143 -0.24 -15.02 21.20
C GLY A 143 -0.69 -16.45 21.09
#